data_AF-A0AAN3YU23-F1
#
_entry.id   AF-A0AAN3YU23-F1
#
_cell.length_a   1.000
_cell.length_b   1.000
_cell.length_c   1.000
_cell.angle_alpha   90.00
_cell.angle_beta   90.00
_cell.angle_gamma   90.00
#
_symmetry.space_group_name_H-M   'P 1'
#
loop_
_entity.id
_entity.type
_entity.pdbx_description
1 polymer ?
#
loop_
_entity_poly.entity_id
_entity_poly.type
_entity_poly.pdbx_seq_one_letter_code
_entity_poly.pdbx_strand_id
1 'polypeptide(L)'
;MSMIVVVTEAVPPRLRGRLAVWLLEVRAGVYVGNVSARIREMIWQQINEFAEDGNVVMAWGTNTESGFDFQTYGENRREPIDFDGLRLVLFKPYKEDV
;
A
#
# COMPACT_ATOMS: atom_id res chain seq x y z
N MET A 1 -17.95 -3.79 2.51
CA MET A 1 -17.10 -2.83 1.77
C MET A 1 -16.34 -2.03 2.81
N SER A 2 -15.07 -1.72 2.58
CA SER A 2 -14.27 -0.88 3.49
C SER A 2 -13.43 0.13 2.72
N MET A 3 -13.13 1.25 3.38
CA MET A 3 -12.24 2.28 2.87
C MET A 3 -10.85 1.69 2.63
N ILE A 4 -10.24 2.07 1.51
CA ILE A 4 -8.89 1.68 1.11
C ILE A 4 -8.08 2.93 0.75
N VAL A 5 -6.80 2.92 1.09
CA VAL A 5 -5.80 3.92 0.68
C VAL A 5 -4.62 3.18 0.07
N VAL A 6 -4.18 3.60 -1.12
CA VAL A 6 -2.97 3.08 -1.78
C VAL A 6 -2.01 4.25 -1.97
N VAL A 7 -0.79 4.09 -1.46
CA VAL A 7 0.31 5.05 -1.63
C VAL A 7 1.37 4.40 -2.50
N THR A 8 1.80 5.06 -3.57
CA THR A 8 2.81 4.57 -4.51
C THR A 8 3.97 5.54 -4.64
N GLU A 9 5.18 4.99 -4.71
CA GLU A 9 6.43 5.74 -4.90
C GLU A 9 7.26 5.06 -6.00
N ALA A 10 7.83 5.87 -6.91
CA ALA A 10 8.65 5.39 -8.02
C ALA A 10 8.00 4.31 -8.92
N VAL A 11 6.67 4.19 -8.94
CA VAL A 11 5.98 3.19 -9.78
C VAL A 11 5.79 3.64 -11.24
N PRO A 12 5.78 2.70 -12.20
CA PRO A 12 5.53 2.96 -13.61
C PRO A 12 4.18 3.66 -13.88
N PRO A 13 4.07 4.51 -14.92
CA PRO A 13 2.81 5.18 -15.30
C PRO A 13 1.65 4.21 -15.56
N ARG A 14 1.95 2.99 -16.05
CA ARG A 14 0.95 1.94 -16.30
C ARG A 14 0.18 1.55 -15.04
N LEU A 15 0.86 1.45 -13.89
CA LEU A 15 0.23 1.12 -12.61
C LEU A 15 -0.62 2.28 -12.11
N ARG A 16 -0.16 3.54 -12.27
CA ARG A 16 -0.93 4.73 -11.91
C ARG A 16 -2.28 4.77 -12.62
N GLY A 17 -2.26 4.60 -13.95
CA GLY A 17 -3.48 4.54 -14.75
C GLY A 17 -4.38 3.37 -14.37
N ARG A 18 -3.79 2.21 -14.05
CA ARG A 18 -4.53 1.02 -13.59
C ARG A 18 -5.24 1.26 -12.26
N LEU A 19 -4.60 1.88 -11.28
CA LEU A 19 -5.20 2.19 -9.97
C LEU A 19 -6.35 3.20 -10.10
N ALA A 20 -6.20 4.19 -10.98
CA ALA A 20 -7.21 5.21 -11.25
C ALA A 20 -8.54 4.66 -11.83
N VAL A 21 -8.56 3.41 -12.31
CA VAL A 21 -9.80 2.74 -12.77
C VAL A 21 -10.78 2.50 -11.61
N TRP A 22 -10.27 2.25 -10.40
CA TRP A 22 -11.09 1.91 -9.23
C TRP A 22 -11.03 2.94 -8.12
N LEU A 23 -9.93 3.69 -8.04
CA LEU A 23 -9.62 4.57 -6.92
C LEU A 23 -9.44 6.01 -7.39
N LEU A 24 -9.77 6.97 -6.53
CA LEU A 24 -9.57 8.39 -6.81
C LEU A 24 -8.17 8.81 -6.36
N GLU A 25 -7.38 9.36 -7.28
CA GLU A 25 -6.07 9.94 -6.97
C GLU A 25 -6.23 11.36 -6.38
N VAL A 26 -6.07 11.51 -5.07
CA VAL A 26 -6.26 12.78 -4.35
C VAL A 26 -4.97 13.61 -4.28
N ARG A 27 -3.82 12.95 -4.41
CA ARG A 27 -2.48 13.52 -4.56
C ARG A 27 -1.66 12.57 -5.43
N ALA A 28 -0.56 13.08 -5.99
CA ALA A 28 0.34 12.26 -6.80
C ALA A 28 0.76 10.99 -6.03
N GLY A 29 0.37 9.82 -6.54
CA GLY A 29 0.65 8.53 -5.92
C GLY A 29 -0.21 8.19 -4.70
N VAL A 30 -1.25 8.96 -4.37
CA VAL A 30 -2.16 8.69 -3.24
C VAL A 30 -3.57 8.48 -3.75
N TYR A 31 -4.04 7.25 -3.66
CA TYR A 31 -5.33 6.79 -4.15
C TYR A 31 -6.25 6.41 -2.99
N VAL A 32 -7.51 6.80 -3.06
CA VAL A 32 -8.53 6.51 -2.03
C VAL A 32 -9.78 5.91 -2.68
N GLY A 33 -10.39 4.94 -2.02
CA GLY A 33 -11.66 4.36 -2.46
C GLY A 33 -12.41 3.61 -1.36
N ASN A 34 -13.53 3.00 -1.72
CA ASN A 34 -14.29 2.10 -0.84
C ASN A 34 -14.68 0.86 -1.66
N VAL A 35 -14.11 -0.29 -1.31
CA VAL A 35 -14.18 -1.50 -2.13
C VAL A 35 -14.49 -2.74 -1.29
N SER A 36 -14.89 -3.83 -1.93
CA SER A 36 -15.01 -5.14 -1.27
C SER A 36 -13.64 -5.80 -1.10
N ALA A 37 -13.55 -6.79 -0.21
CA ALA A 37 -12.32 -7.56 0.00
C ALA A 37 -11.81 -8.20 -1.30
N ARG A 38 -12.71 -8.74 -2.13
CA ARG A 38 -12.39 -9.31 -3.45
C ARG A 38 -11.74 -8.29 -4.39
N ILE A 39 -12.28 -7.07 -4.44
CA ILE A 39 -11.73 -6.00 -5.29
C ILE A 39 -10.39 -5.51 -4.73
N ARG A 40 -10.24 -5.43 -3.41
CA ARG A 40 -8.95 -5.13 -2.75
C ARG A 40 -7.87 -6.16 -3.12
N GLU A 41 -8.19 -7.45 -3.06
CA GLU A 41 -7.26 -8.54 -3.43
C GLU A 41 -6.88 -8.47 -4.91
N MET A 42 -7.84 -8.18 -5.79
CA MET A 42 -7.58 -7.94 -7.21
C MET A 42 -6.65 -6.73 -7.42
N ILE A 43 -6.90 -5.60 -6.76
CA ILE A 43 -6.01 -4.42 -6.81
C ILE A 43 -4.60 -4.81 -6.34
N TRP A 44 -4.50 -5.60 -5.27
CA TRP A 44 -3.22 -6.08 -4.77
C TRP A 44 -2.45 -6.91 -5.81
N GLN A 45 -3.11 -7.84 -6.50
CA GLN A 45 -2.48 -8.61 -7.58
C GLN A 45 -1.92 -7.72 -8.68
N GLN A 46 -2.66 -6.67 -9.06
CA GLN A 46 -2.22 -5.69 -10.06
C GLN A 46 -0.99 -4.90 -9.60
N ILE A 47 -0.93 -4.54 -8.32
CA ILE A 47 0.24 -3.90 -7.72
C ILE A 47 1.46 -4.82 -7.83
N ASN A 48 1.32 -6.10 -7.43
CA ASN A 48 2.44 -7.05 -7.47
C ASN A 48 2.97 -7.31 -8.89
N GLU A 49 2.09 -7.28 -9.88
CA GLU A 49 2.45 -7.53 -11.28
C GLU A 49 3.11 -6.31 -11.95
N PHE A 50 2.74 -5.09 -11.56
CA PHE A 50 3.06 -3.88 -12.32
C PHE A 50 3.87 -2.81 -11.56
N ALA A 51 4.18 -3.01 -10.27
CA ALA A 51 4.93 -2.04 -9.49
C ALA A 51 6.43 -1.98 -9.83
N GLU A 52 7.00 -3.03 -10.43
CA GLU A 52 8.42 -3.11 -10.82
C GLU A 52 9.34 -2.75 -9.64
N ASP A 53 10.33 -1.88 -9.84
CA ASP A 53 11.27 -1.44 -8.80
C ASP A 53 10.66 -0.36 -7.85
N GLY A 54 9.40 0.01 -8.06
CA GLY A 54 8.69 0.93 -7.20
C GLY A 54 8.28 0.29 -5.87
N ASN A 55 7.79 1.12 -4.95
CA ASN A 55 7.23 0.64 -3.69
C ASN A 55 5.80 1.13 -3.48
N VAL A 56 5.02 0.32 -2.78
CA VAL A 56 3.59 0.57 -2.57
C VAL A 56 3.19 0.18 -1.14
N VAL A 57 2.35 1.01 -0.52
CA VAL A 57 1.63 0.67 0.71
C VAL A 57 0.13 0.68 0.42
N MET A 58 -0.56 -0.38 0.82
CA MET A 58 -2.01 -0.48 0.74
C MET A 58 -2.57 -0.66 2.15
N ALA A 59 -3.42 0.26 2.60
CA ALA A 59 -4.12 0.21 3.88
C ALA A 59 -5.63 0.13 3.67
N TRP A 60 -6.35 -0.56 4.56
CA TRP A 60 -7.81 -0.69 4.49
C TRP A 60 -8.45 -0.76 5.86
N GLY A 61 -9.71 -0.34 5.96
CA GLY A 61 -10.52 -0.50 7.17
C GLY A 61 -10.86 -1.97 7.43
N THR A 62 -10.75 -2.39 8.69
CA THR A 62 -11.09 -3.74 9.18
C THR A 62 -11.66 -3.65 10.61
N ASN A 63 -12.25 -4.74 11.09
CA ASN A 63 -12.83 -4.83 12.44
C ASN A 63 -11.81 -5.35 13.48
N THR A 64 -10.54 -4.92 13.37
CA THR A 64 -9.47 -5.18 14.34
C THR A 64 -9.37 -4.02 15.32
N GLU A 65 -8.58 -4.17 16.38
CA GLU A 65 -8.40 -3.15 17.42
C GLU A 65 -7.96 -1.78 16.88
N SER A 66 -7.02 -1.76 15.93
CA SER A 66 -6.55 -0.53 15.29
C SER A 66 -7.56 0.09 14.32
N GLY A 67 -8.63 -0.64 13.94
CA GLY A 67 -9.63 -0.22 12.96
C GLY A 67 -9.16 -0.28 11.49
N PHE A 68 -7.90 -0.64 11.24
CA PHE A 68 -7.33 -0.81 9.91
C PHE A 68 -6.21 -1.85 9.91
N ASP A 69 -5.84 -2.28 8.71
CA ASP A 69 -4.66 -3.08 8.46
C ASP A 69 -3.98 -2.62 7.16
N PHE A 70 -2.70 -2.92 6.98
CA PHE A 70 -1.94 -2.48 5.82
C PHE A 70 -0.83 -3.44 5.42
N GLN A 71 -0.51 -3.50 4.13
CA GLN A 71 0.56 -4.32 3.58
C GLN A 71 1.41 -3.51 2.59
N THR A 72 2.64 -3.98 2.36
CA THR A 72 3.65 -3.28 1.57
C THR A 72 4.20 -4.13 0.43
N TYR A 73 4.63 -3.49 -0.65
CA TYR A 73 5.34 -4.08 -1.79
C TYR A 73 6.60 -3.25 -2.06
N GLY A 74 7.68 -3.93 -2.47
CA GLY A 74 8.96 -3.31 -2.77
C GLY A 74 9.74 -2.91 -1.51
N GLU A 75 10.98 -2.45 -1.71
CA GLU A 75 11.81 -1.97 -0.62
C GLU A 75 11.43 -0.54 -0.24
N ASN A 76 11.20 -0.31 1.05
CA ASN A 76 11.06 1.02 1.63
C ASN A 76 11.74 1.03 2.99
N ARG A 77 12.30 2.16 3.40
CA ARG A 77 12.89 2.30 4.75
C ARG A 77 11.86 2.18 5.87
N ARG A 78 10.57 2.34 5.54
CA ARG A 78 9.43 2.13 6.44
C ARG A 78 8.87 0.73 6.18
N GLU A 79 9.16 -0.19 7.09
CA GLU A 79 8.72 -1.57 6.98
C GLU A 79 7.67 -1.90 8.05
N PRO A 80 6.65 -2.71 7.71
CA PRO A 80 5.71 -3.19 8.69
C PRO A 80 6.41 -4.12 9.68
N ILE A 81 6.19 -3.89 10.97
CA ILE A 81 6.61 -4.80 12.04
C ILE A 81 5.41 -5.20 12.89
N ASP A 82 5.41 -6.44 13.37
CA ASP A 82 4.47 -6.88 14.40
C ASP A 82 5.10 -6.62 15.78
N PHE A 83 4.35 -5.93 16.63
CA PHE A 83 4.74 -5.66 18.01
C PHE A 83 3.56 -6.04 18.91
N ASP A 84 3.65 -7.23 19.52
CA ASP A 84 2.60 -7.81 20.36
C ASP A 84 1.21 -7.85 19.68
N GLY A 85 1.17 -8.20 18.38
CA GLY A 85 -0.06 -8.26 17.59
C GLY A 85 -0.53 -6.92 17.01
N LEU A 86 0.16 -5.82 17.29
CA LEU A 86 -0.05 -4.53 16.64
C LEU A 86 0.90 -4.36 15.45
N ARG A 87 0.34 -4.11 14.26
CA ARG A 87 1.15 -3.69 13.11
C ARG A 87 1.60 -2.23 13.25
N LEU A 88 2.89 -2.03 13.42
CA LEU A 88 3.56 -0.73 13.47
C LEU A 88 4.50 -0.56 12.26
N VAL A 89 5.16 0.60 12.18
CA VAL A 89 6.14 0.91 11.14
C VAL A 89 7.50 1.11 11.78
N LEU A 90 8.46 0.27 11.42
CA LEU A 90 9.87 0.47 11.74
C LEU A 90 10.50 1.37 10.69
N PHE A 91 11.14 2.45 11.12
CA PHE A 91 11.92 3.30 10.24
C PHE A 91 13.40 2.95 10.32
N LYS A 92 13.92 2.27 9.29
CA LYS A 92 15.32 1.86 9.24
C LYS A 92 16.27 3.06 9.12
N PRO A 93 17.44 3.01 9.79
CA PRO A 93 18.51 3.98 9.55
C PRO A 93 18.94 3.92 8.08
N TYR A 94 19.66 4.94 7.63
CA TYR A 94 20.35 4.83 6.33
C TYR A 94 21.33 3.66 6.41
N LYS A 95 21.43 2.87 5.33
CA LYS A 95 22.56 1.94 5.20
C LYS A 95 23.82 2.81 5.17
N GLU A 96 24.71 2.63 6.14
CA GLU A 96 26.07 3.12 6.01
C GLU A 96 26.71 2.32 4.88
N ASP A 97 27.11 2.99 3.81
CA ASP A 97 27.88 2.37 2.72
C ASP A 97 29.27 2.03 3.29
N VAL A 98 29.47 0.78 3.69
CA VAL A 98 30.78 0.21 4.07
C VAL A 98 31.44 -0.41 2.84
#